data_AF-A0A2H9TLI8-F1
#
_entry.id   AF-A0A2H9TLI8-F1
#
_cell.length_a   1.000
_cell.length_b   1.000
_cell.length_c   1.000
_cell.angle_alpha   90.00
_cell.angle_beta   90.00
_cell.angle_gamma   90.00
#
_symmetry.space_group_name_H-M   'P 1'
#
loop_
_entity.id
_entity.type
_entity.pdbx_description
1 polymer ?
#
loop_
_entity_poly.entity_id
_entity_poly.type
_entity_poly.pdbx_seq_one_letter_code
_entity_poly.pdbx_strand_id
1 'polypeptide(L)'
;MTFETLSREQVENARPSDRQMQRSIVYGSIAVPIKKPESDHTHKWTIYVRGFHDEDISKIVFQDANQKPLNFTHHLMLYPTEEASQVKTSRPVISEHYEEIIFDPPTELMADILKQELQYVDPKTSPRYAE
;
A
#
# COMPACT_ATOMS: atom_id res chain seq x y z
N MET A 1 45.89 -0.40 -17.46
CA MET A 1 44.76 0.07 -16.62
C MET A 1 43.68 -0.98 -16.68
N THR A 2 43.51 -1.75 -15.62
CA THR A 2 42.43 -2.73 -15.47
C THR A 2 41.25 -2.02 -14.83
N PHE A 3 40.11 -1.97 -15.52
CA PHE A 3 38.86 -1.53 -14.90
C PHE A 3 38.33 -2.69 -14.05
N GLU A 4 38.28 -2.50 -12.73
CA GLU A 4 37.55 -3.42 -11.86
C GLU A 4 36.06 -3.33 -12.21
N THR A 5 35.50 -4.45 -12.68
CA THR A 5 34.07 -4.53 -12.98
C THR A 5 33.33 -4.83 -11.69
N LEU A 6 32.43 -3.94 -11.28
CA LEU A 6 31.59 -4.14 -10.10
C LEU A 6 30.71 -5.38 -10.26
N SER A 7 30.45 -6.08 -9.16
CA SER A 7 29.51 -7.20 -9.16
C SER A 7 28.08 -6.69 -9.39
N ARG A 8 27.21 -7.57 -9.93
CA ARG A 8 25.80 -7.23 -10.19
C ARG A 8 25.08 -6.72 -8.94
N GLU A 9 25.34 -7.33 -7.78
CA GLU A 9 24.77 -6.93 -6.49
C GLU A 9 25.24 -5.53 -6.06
N GLN A 10 26.50 -5.17 -6.34
CA GLN A 10 27.03 -3.84 -6.04
C GLN A 10 26.40 -2.76 -6.91
N VAL A 11 26.07 -3.08 -8.16
CA VAL A 11 25.36 -2.18 -9.08
C VAL A 11 23.90 -2.01 -8.65
N GLU A 12 23.18 -3.12 -8.43
CA GLU A 12 21.75 -3.08 -8.05
C GLU A 12 21.50 -2.31 -6.74
N ASN A 13 22.45 -2.38 -5.80
CA ASN A 13 22.40 -1.66 -4.52
C ASN A 13 22.99 -0.24 -4.55
N ALA A 14 23.58 0.18 -5.68
CA ALA A 14 24.07 1.53 -5.84
C ALA A 14 22.92 2.53 -5.76
N ARG A 15 23.21 3.75 -5.26
CA ARG A 15 22.26 4.86 -5.22
C ARG A 15 22.80 5.98 -6.11
N PRO A 16 22.60 5.89 -7.43
CA PRO A 16 23.28 6.76 -8.39
C PRO A 16 22.71 8.18 -8.48
N SER A 17 21.55 8.44 -7.87
CA SER A 17 20.88 9.75 -7.88
C SER A 17 20.49 10.17 -6.47
N ASP A 18 20.58 11.47 -6.20
CA ASP A 18 20.03 12.18 -5.03
C ASP A 18 18.52 12.44 -5.14
N ARG A 19 17.88 11.97 -6.22
CA ARG A 19 16.47 12.21 -6.46
C ARG A 19 15.61 11.32 -5.57
N GLN A 20 14.85 11.98 -4.69
CA GLN A 20 13.78 11.36 -3.93
C GLN A 20 12.65 10.88 -4.87
N MET A 21 12.12 9.70 -4.59
CA MET A 21 10.93 9.13 -5.26
C MET A 21 9.90 8.74 -4.21
N GLN A 22 8.61 8.70 -4.58
CA GLN A 22 7.54 8.37 -3.64
C GLN A 22 6.48 7.45 -4.24
N ARG A 23 5.82 6.63 -3.42
CA ARG A 23 4.67 5.79 -3.82
C ARG A 23 3.49 5.99 -2.88
N SER A 24 2.35 6.28 -3.48
CA SER A 24 1.08 6.43 -2.79
C SER A 24 0.50 5.05 -2.49
N ILE A 25 0.13 4.82 -1.22
CA ILE A 25 -0.57 3.62 -0.79
C ILE A 25 -1.83 3.99 -0.02
N VAL A 26 -2.71 3.01 0.14
CA VAL A 26 -3.79 3.06 1.13
C VAL A 26 -3.74 1.81 1.98
N TYR A 27 -3.77 1.99 3.29
CA TYR A 27 -3.93 0.89 4.23
C TYR A 27 -5.18 1.10 5.08
N GLY A 28 -5.80 0.00 5.53
CA GLY A 28 -7.04 0.12 6.25
C GLY A 28 -7.70 -1.19 6.62
N SER A 29 -8.96 -1.09 7.03
CA SER A 29 -9.80 -2.24 7.36
C SER A 29 -11.25 -2.06 6.91
N ILE A 30 -11.88 -3.17 6.55
CA ILE A 30 -13.32 -3.29 6.37
C ILE A 30 -13.85 -4.23 7.47
N ALA A 31 -14.88 -3.81 8.20
CA ALA A 31 -15.58 -4.62 9.19
C ALA A 31 -17.06 -4.77 8.83
N VAL A 32 -17.55 -6.00 8.75
CA VAL A 32 -18.93 -6.34 8.36
C VAL A 32 -19.64 -7.02 9.54
N PRO A 33 -20.79 -6.49 10.00
CA PRO A 33 -21.58 -7.12 11.05
C PRO A 33 -22.08 -8.52 10.64
N ILE A 34 -22.01 -9.48 11.56
CA ILE A 34 -22.49 -10.85 11.34
C ILE A 34 -23.98 -10.92 11.72
N LYS A 35 -24.84 -11.19 10.73
CA LYS A 35 -26.31 -11.22 10.94
C LYS A 35 -26.80 -12.42 11.75
N LYS A 36 -26.14 -13.57 11.61
CA LYS A 36 -26.47 -14.84 12.29
C LYS A 36 -25.17 -15.49 12.75
N PRO A 37 -24.66 -15.12 13.92
CA PRO A 37 -23.38 -15.64 14.39
C PRO A 37 -23.54 -17.09 14.85
N GLU A 38 -22.61 -17.94 14.42
CA GLU A 38 -22.47 -19.32 14.90
C GLU A 38 -21.61 -19.40 16.18
N SER A 39 -21.01 -18.27 16.58
CA SER A 39 -20.19 -18.10 17.78
C SER A 39 -20.51 -16.78 18.50
N ASP A 40 -19.65 -16.33 19.42
CA ASP A 40 -19.72 -15.01 20.08
C ASP A 40 -19.13 -13.87 19.23
N HIS A 41 -18.67 -14.15 18.01
CA HIS A 41 -18.12 -13.14 17.11
C HIS A 41 -19.22 -12.22 16.55
N THR A 42 -18.97 -10.91 16.57
CA THR A 42 -19.94 -9.90 16.13
C THR A 42 -19.68 -9.38 14.72
N HIS A 43 -18.42 -9.39 14.27
CA HIS A 43 -18.00 -8.84 12.98
C HIS A 43 -17.03 -9.78 12.28
N LYS A 44 -17.09 -9.82 10.95
CA LYS A 44 -15.99 -10.28 10.09
C LYS A 44 -15.20 -9.05 9.66
N TRP A 45 -13.89 -9.08 9.82
CA TRP A 45 -13.03 -7.96 9.44
C TRP A 45 -11.91 -8.39 8.51
N THR A 46 -11.39 -7.45 7.73
CA THR A 46 -10.26 -7.64 6.81
C THR A 46 -9.40 -6.40 6.85
N ILE A 47 -8.11 -6.59 7.15
CA ILE A 47 -7.08 -5.53 7.06
C ILE A 47 -6.38 -5.69 5.71
N TYR A 48 -6.00 -4.58 5.09
CA TYR A 48 -5.32 -4.58 3.80
C TYR A 48 -4.37 -3.40 3.65
N VAL A 49 -3.46 -3.55 2.70
CA VAL A 49 -2.63 -2.51 2.13
C VAL A 49 -2.75 -2.66 0.62
N ARG A 50 -2.92 -1.56 -0.11
CA ARG A 50 -3.04 -1.54 -1.57
C ARG A 50 -2.39 -0.29 -2.17
N GLY A 51 -2.11 -0.37 -3.46
CA GLY A 51 -1.81 0.80 -4.28
C GLY A 51 -2.96 1.82 -4.28
N PHE A 52 -2.63 3.09 -4.49
CA PHE A 52 -3.65 4.15 -4.51
C PHE A 52 -4.58 4.02 -5.73
N HIS A 53 -4.04 3.63 -6.88
CA HIS A 53 -4.72 3.40 -8.16
C HIS A 53 -4.87 1.89 -8.48
N ASP A 54 -4.95 1.05 -7.45
CA ASP A 54 -5.04 -0.41 -7.56
C ASP A 54 -3.82 -1.06 -8.26
N GLU A 55 -2.67 -0.40 -8.22
CA GLU A 55 -1.39 -0.95 -8.68
C GLU A 55 -0.91 -2.13 -7.82
N ASP A 56 -0.14 -3.03 -8.44
CA ASP A 56 0.51 -4.13 -7.73
C ASP A 56 1.72 -3.63 -6.94
N ILE A 57 1.55 -3.52 -5.62
CA ILE A 57 2.59 -3.06 -4.70
C ILE A 57 3.53 -4.18 -4.23
N SER A 58 3.37 -5.43 -4.69
CA SER A 58 4.20 -6.55 -4.23
C SER A 58 5.70 -6.32 -4.47
N LYS A 59 6.03 -5.74 -5.62
CA LYS A 59 7.42 -5.40 -5.99
C LYS A 59 8.04 -4.39 -5.02
N ILE A 60 7.26 -3.43 -4.54
CA ILE A 60 7.69 -2.39 -3.61
C ILE A 60 7.90 -2.97 -2.20
N VAL A 61 7.06 -3.92 -1.79
CA VAL A 61 7.07 -4.48 -0.42
C VAL A 61 8.20 -5.50 -0.23
N PHE A 62 8.62 -6.23 -1.28
CA PHE A 62 9.44 -7.42 -1.12
C PHE A 62 10.81 -7.40 -1.82
N GLN A 63 11.14 -6.41 -2.67
CA GLN A 63 12.35 -6.50 -3.51
C GLN A 63 13.59 -5.81 -2.97
N ASP A 64 13.48 -4.72 -2.19
CA ASP A 64 14.67 -4.04 -1.66
C ASP A 64 15.00 -4.51 -0.24
N ALA A 65 15.89 -5.50 -0.11
CA ALA A 65 16.35 -6.01 1.18
C ALA A 65 17.15 -4.97 2.01
N ASN A 66 17.61 -3.89 1.38
CA ASN A 66 18.36 -2.83 2.03
C ASN A 66 17.48 -1.66 2.50
N GLN A 67 16.18 -1.69 2.18
CA GLN A 67 15.22 -0.79 2.80
C GLN A 67 14.85 -1.23 4.21
N LYS A 68 14.81 -0.26 5.12
CA LYS A 68 14.28 -0.48 6.46
C LYS A 68 12.79 -0.82 6.34
N PRO A 69 12.29 -1.80 7.11
CA PRO A 69 10.85 -2.08 7.17
C PRO A 69 10.07 -0.84 7.60
N LEU A 70 9.00 -0.53 6.87
CA LEU A 70 8.04 0.50 7.26
C LEU A 70 6.97 -0.12 8.14
N ASN A 71 6.68 0.56 9.26
CA ASN A 71 5.69 0.10 10.23
C ASN A 71 4.50 1.05 10.22
N PHE A 72 3.31 0.53 9.96
CA PHE A 72 2.06 1.26 10.03
C PHE A 72 1.25 0.75 11.22
N THR A 73 0.62 1.67 11.95
CA THR A 73 -0.37 1.32 12.97
C THR A 73 -1.76 1.60 12.42
N HIS A 74 -2.62 0.58 12.45
CA HIS A 74 -4.02 0.71 12.04
C HIS A 74 -4.94 0.31 13.18
N HIS A 75 -5.80 1.22 13.60
CA HIS A 75 -6.83 0.94 14.59
C HIS A 75 -8.03 0.26 13.91
N LEU A 76 -8.31 -0.99 14.28
CA LEU A 76 -9.46 -1.72 13.75
C LEU A 76 -10.76 -1.09 14.26
N MET A 77 -11.56 -0.57 13.32
CA MET A 77 -12.86 0.04 13.60
C MET A 77 -13.97 -0.94 13.25
N LEU A 78 -14.70 -1.40 14.27
CA LEU A 78 -15.86 -2.29 14.09
C LEU A 78 -17.20 -1.53 14.07
N TYR A 79 -17.23 -0.38 14.73
CA TYR A 79 -18.42 0.45 14.87
C TYR A 79 -18.17 1.82 14.22
N PRO A 80 -19.22 2.47 13.68
CA PRO A 80 -19.11 3.84 13.20
C PRO A 80 -18.67 4.79 14.32
N THR A 81 -18.00 5.89 13.95
CA THR A 81 -17.75 7.01 14.86
C THR A 81 -19.07 7.70 15.22
N GLU A 82 -19.13 8.41 16.35
CA GLU A 82 -20.39 8.99 16.88
C GLU A 82 -21.16 9.87 15.88
N GLU A 83 -20.45 10.53 14.97
CA GLU A 83 -21.02 11.32 13.87
C GLU A 83 -21.81 10.46 12.85
N ALA A 84 -21.40 9.21 12.66
CA ALA A 84 -22.05 8.22 11.79
C ALA A 84 -23.04 7.29 12.55
N SER A 85 -23.00 7.28 13.88
CA SER A 85 -23.80 6.41 14.76
C SER A 85 -25.30 6.71 14.74
N GLN A 86 -25.73 7.86 14.21
CA GLN A 86 -27.15 8.18 14.05
C GLN A 86 -27.85 7.31 12.99
N VAL A 87 -27.07 6.59 12.17
CA VAL A 87 -27.60 5.65 11.18
C VAL A 87 -27.33 4.22 11.66
N LYS A 88 -28.35 3.57 12.25
CA LYS A 88 -28.34 2.12 12.51
C LYS A 88 -28.26 1.38 11.17
N THR A 89 -27.06 1.20 10.66
CA THR A 89 -26.86 0.53 9.38
C THR A 89 -26.19 -0.80 9.60
N SER A 90 -26.76 -1.85 8.98
CA SER A 90 -26.08 -3.12 8.71
C SER A 90 -24.92 -2.95 7.71
N ARG A 91 -24.40 -1.72 7.52
CA ARG A 91 -23.40 -1.42 6.50
C ARG A 91 -22.01 -1.75 7.05
N PRO A 92 -21.07 -2.13 6.16
CA PRO A 92 -19.67 -2.27 6.53
C PRO A 92 -19.11 -0.96 7.07
N VAL A 93 -18.26 -1.04 8.09
CA VAL A 93 -17.41 0.05 8.54
C VAL A 93 -16.10 -0.02 7.78
N ILE A 94 -15.73 1.08 7.13
CA ILE A 94 -14.50 1.21 6.36
C ILE A 94 -13.65 2.28 7.04
N SER A 95 -12.41 1.94 7.36
CA SER A 95 -11.41 2.86 7.90
C SER A 95 -10.14 2.74 7.07
N GLU A 96 -9.84 3.77 6.29
CA GLU A 96 -8.72 3.83 5.35
C GLU A 96 -7.87 5.06 5.61
N HIS A 97 -6.55 4.90 5.47
CA HIS A 97 -5.57 5.96 5.60
C HIS A 97 -4.68 5.98 4.36
N TYR A 98 -4.51 7.17 3.81
CA TYR A 98 -3.55 7.45 2.74
C TYR A 98 -2.16 7.58 3.34
N GLU A 99 -1.16 7.07 2.62
CA GLU A 99 0.24 7.25 3.00
C GLU A 99 1.15 7.35 1.77
N GLU A 100 2.28 8.03 1.93
CA GLU A 100 3.32 8.12 0.90
C GLU A 100 4.60 7.45 1.38
N ILE A 101 4.98 6.35 0.71
CA ILE A 101 6.27 5.72 0.95
C ILE A 101 7.34 6.55 0.25
N ILE A 102 8.28 7.07 1.03
CA ILE A 102 9.41 7.87 0.54
C ILE A 102 10.66 7.01 0.35
N PHE A 103 11.28 7.12 -0.81
CA PHE A 103 12.54 6.46 -1.18
C PHE A 103 13.60 7.55 -1.38
N ASP A 104 14.58 7.62 -0.47
CA ASP A 104 15.53 8.73 -0.43
C ASP A 104 16.96 8.30 0.01
N PRO A 105 17.91 8.22 -0.93
CA PRO A 105 17.69 7.93 -2.35
C PRO A 105 17.36 6.43 -2.57
N PRO A 106 16.57 6.08 -3.60
CA PRO A 106 16.33 4.68 -3.94
C PRO A 106 17.61 3.99 -4.43
N THR A 107 17.70 2.68 -4.23
CA THR A 107 18.66 1.81 -4.96
C THR A 107 18.36 1.85 -6.46
N GLU A 108 19.33 1.50 -7.31
CA GLU A 108 19.15 1.49 -8.77
C GLU A 108 18.00 0.54 -9.18
N LEU A 109 17.96 -0.66 -8.57
CA LEU A 109 16.87 -1.61 -8.74
C LEU A 109 15.51 -0.99 -8.36
N MET A 110 15.44 -0.33 -7.19
CA MET A 110 14.19 0.27 -6.73
C MET A 110 13.76 1.44 -7.60
N ALA A 111 14.70 2.27 -8.06
CA ALA A 111 14.41 3.38 -8.95
C ALA A 111 13.77 2.89 -10.27
N ASP A 112 14.24 1.76 -10.80
CA ASP A 112 13.71 1.20 -12.04
C ASP A 112 12.34 0.54 -11.87
N ILE A 113 12.12 -0.18 -10.76
CA ILE A 113 10.79 -0.69 -10.37
C ILE A 113 9.80 0.47 -10.27
N LEU A 114 10.20 1.53 -9.57
CA LEU A 114 9.37 2.71 -9.42
C LEU A 114 9.04 3.30 -10.80
N LYS A 115 10.01 3.62 -11.66
CA LYS A 115 9.72 4.21 -12.98
C LYS A 115 8.73 3.41 -13.83
N GLN A 116 8.75 2.08 -13.76
CA GLN A 116 7.83 1.22 -14.55
C GLN A 116 6.37 1.36 -14.11
N GLU A 117 6.10 1.52 -12.83
CA GLU A 117 4.74 1.58 -12.27
C GLU A 117 4.08 2.97 -12.42
N LEU A 118 4.76 3.97 -13.00
CA LEU A 118 4.16 5.28 -13.32
C LEU A 118 3.31 5.26 -14.61
N GLN A 119 2.91 4.09 -15.11
CA GLN A 119 2.03 4.03 -16.27
C GLN A 119 0.63 4.49 -15.87
N TYR A 120 0.18 5.57 -16.50
CA TYR A 120 -1.15 6.15 -16.36
C TYR A 120 -2.24 5.07 -16.58
N VAL A 121 -3.06 4.83 -15.57
CA VAL A 121 -4.29 4.05 -15.68
C VAL A 121 -5.43 5.03 -15.97
N ASP A 122 -6.09 4.91 -17.13
CA ASP A 122 -7.21 5.78 -17.49
C ASP A 122 -8.34 5.62 -16.44
N PRO A 123 -8.75 6.70 -15.74
CA PRO A 123 -9.82 6.66 -14.75
C PRO A 123 -11.12 6.02 -15.25
N LYS A 124 -11.41 6.12 -16.55
CA LYS A 124 -12.61 5.52 -17.18
C LYS A 124 -12.53 4.01 -17.35
N THR A 125 -11.32 3.46 -17.33
CA THR A 125 -11.06 2.02 -17.42
C THR A 125 -10.86 1.38 -16.05
N SER A 126 -10.74 2.20 -14.99
CA SER A 126 -10.62 1.71 -13.64
C SER A 126 -11.96 1.10 -13.20
N PRO A 127 -11.99 -0.18 -12.78
CA PRO A 127 -13.19 -0.82 -12.24
C PRO A 127 -13.79 -0.10 -11.04
N ARG A 128 -13.02 0.80 -10.43
CA ARG A 128 -13.37 1.58 -9.24
C ARG A 128 -14.28 2.78 -9.51
N TYR A 129 -14.29 3.28 -10.74
CA TYR A 129 -15.14 4.39 -11.20
C TYR A 129 -16.18 3.96 -12.25
N ALA A 130 -16.28 2.66 -12.54
CA ALA A 130 -17.37 2.14 -13.34
C ALA A 130 -18.67 2.19 -12.50
N GLU A 131 -19.63 3.00 -12.95
CA GLU A 131 -20.98 3.13 -12.37
C GLU A 131 -21.76 1.80 -12.33
#